data_AF-A0A7X8B4Z2-F1
#
_entry.id   AF-A0A7X8B4Z2-F1
#
_cell.length_a   1.000
_cell.length_b   1.000
_cell.length_c   1.000
_cell.angle_alpha   90.00
_cell.angle_beta   90.00
_cell.angle_gamma   90.00
#
_symmetry.space_group_name_H-M   'P 1'
#
loop_
_entity.id
_entity.type
_entity.pdbx_description
1 polymer ?
#
loop_
_entity_poly.entity_id
_entity_poly.type
_entity_poly.pdbx_seq_one_letter_code
_entity_poly.pdbx_strand_id
1 'polypeptide(L)'
;MNHTAAVSGSKEIVESAWRDQATWSETANRLKAHLMKWRNRAAVAGVLGAFLETFAAVLPASDGEFSWLRPVVALAGAVILAVVPYVLRVKASKDQVRSWVRARSASEALKETIYRYLVGAPPYGPQVSPSQLVKACHDVKEKVRDLWIHAASVVPPQKSRPLTLDIDGYVKSRVNNQVENYYRPRGLERAIAAGRLHNVEFWLGMFATALGAAAGASEATGFAKLAHIGPWVAVVTTAGAAVTAHLAASRYDHEAMIYFGTADRLTALRDEWLVNPDRYTPESVARFVDDCEHAISTENEGWLVKWSEEKAEA
;
A
#
# COMPACT_ATOMS: atom_id res chain seq x y z
N MET A 1 -32.26 3.93 37.65
CA MET A 1 -31.26 3.21 36.83
C MET A 1 -30.01 4.08 36.77
N ASN A 2 -28.91 3.57 37.34
CA ASN A 2 -27.83 4.37 37.91
C ASN A 2 -26.82 4.85 36.86
N HIS A 3 -26.30 6.06 37.06
CA HIS A 3 -25.27 6.72 36.24
C HIS A 3 -24.07 5.80 35.89
N THR A 4 -23.72 4.87 36.77
CA THR A 4 -22.68 3.84 36.57
C THR A 4 -23.01 2.85 35.45
N ALA A 5 -24.27 2.43 35.31
CA ALA A 5 -24.70 1.52 34.24
C ALA A 5 -24.68 2.22 32.87
N ALA A 6 -25.07 3.50 32.82
CA ALA A 6 -25.00 4.30 31.59
C ALA A 6 -23.55 4.54 31.12
N VAL A 7 -22.62 4.80 32.05
CA VAL A 7 -21.19 4.96 31.74
C VAL A 7 -20.55 3.63 31.29
N SER A 8 -20.95 2.48 31.86
CA SER A 8 -20.51 1.17 31.39
C SER A 8 -20.95 0.91 29.95
N GLY A 9 -22.23 1.14 29.66
CA GLY A 9 -22.78 0.96 28.31
C GLY A 9 -22.09 1.83 27.25
N SER A 10 -21.76 3.09 27.57
CA SER A 10 -21.00 3.95 26.64
C SER A 10 -19.59 3.42 26.35
N LYS A 11 -18.89 2.92 27.37
CA LYS A 11 -17.54 2.34 27.20
C LYS A 11 -17.57 1.07 26.36
N GLU A 12 -18.54 0.21 26.58
CA GLU A 12 -18.74 -1.02 25.79
C GLU A 12 -19.03 -0.72 24.32
N ILE A 13 -19.80 0.34 24.03
CA ILE A 13 -20.08 0.81 22.66
C ILE A 13 -18.79 1.29 21.98
N VAL A 14 -17.98 2.09 22.66
CA VAL A 14 -16.69 2.57 22.12
C VAL A 14 -15.74 1.40 21.87
N GLU A 15 -15.68 0.43 22.79
CA GLU A 15 -14.88 -0.78 22.62
C GLU A 15 -15.35 -1.60 21.41
N SER A 16 -16.67 -1.74 21.22
CA SER A 16 -17.24 -2.38 20.03
C SER A 16 -16.85 -1.64 18.74
N ALA A 17 -16.89 -0.30 18.74
CA ALA A 17 -16.48 0.49 17.59
C ALA A 17 -14.98 0.31 17.28
N TRP A 18 -14.13 0.24 18.30
CA TRP A 18 -12.71 -0.06 18.13
C TRP A 18 -12.47 -1.46 17.55
N ARG A 19 -13.27 -2.46 17.95
CA ARG A 19 -13.21 -3.81 17.38
C ARG A 19 -13.60 -3.79 15.89
N ASP A 20 -14.66 -3.09 15.52
CA ASP A 20 -15.05 -2.90 14.12
C ASP A 20 -13.92 -2.26 13.31
N GLN A 21 -13.33 -1.17 13.83
CA GLN A 21 -12.20 -0.48 13.21
C GLN A 21 -11.01 -1.41 12.99
N ALA A 22 -10.67 -2.24 13.98
CA ALA A 22 -9.57 -3.18 13.93
C ALA A 22 -9.82 -4.29 12.89
N THR A 23 -11.06 -4.80 12.80
CA THR A 23 -11.45 -5.80 11.78
C THR A 23 -11.25 -5.25 10.38
N TRP A 24 -11.71 -4.04 10.10
CA TRP A 24 -11.51 -3.41 8.79
C TRP A 24 -10.06 -3.06 8.51
N SER A 25 -9.30 -2.66 9.53
CA SER A 25 -7.86 -2.39 9.41
C SER A 25 -7.11 -3.64 8.97
N GLU A 26 -7.42 -4.78 9.59
CA GLU A 26 -6.75 -6.04 9.29
C GLU A 26 -7.25 -6.65 7.97
N THR A 27 -8.53 -6.47 7.64
CA THR A 27 -9.08 -6.80 6.31
C THR A 27 -8.30 -6.06 5.22
N ALA A 28 -8.09 -4.75 5.38
CA ALA A 28 -7.30 -3.96 4.44
C ALA A 28 -5.85 -4.43 4.35
N ASN A 29 -5.21 -4.76 5.47
CA ASN A 29 -3.83 -5.30 5.48
C ASN A 29 -3.74 -6.61 4.71
N ARG A 30 -4.66 -7.55 4.92
CA ARG A 30 -4.69 -8.84 4.21
C ARG A 30 -4.90 -8.68 2.72
N LEU A 31 -5.84 -7.82 2.31
CA LEU A 31 -6.08 -7.52 0.90
C LEU A 31 -4.84 -6.89 0.24
N LYS A 32 -4.17 -5.93 0.91
CA LYS A 32 -2.91 -5.34 0.44
C LYS A 32 -1.82 -6.39 0.29
N ALA A 33 -1.61 -7.22 1.31
CA ALA A 33 -0.57 -8.23 1.34
C ALA A 33 -0.79 -9.28 0.24
N HIS A 34 -2.02 -9.74 0.05
CA HIS A 34 -2.37 -10.68 -1.02
C HIS A 34 -2.08 -10.08 -2.40
N LEU A 35 -2.47 -8.83 -2.63
CA LEU A 35 -2.21 -8.13 -3.88
C LEU A 35 -0.71 -7.98 -4.17
N MET A 36 0.07 -7.48 -3.20
CA MET A 36 1.53 -7.33 -3.35
C MET A 36 2.21 -8.67 -3.60
N LYS A 37 1.79 -9.73 -2.89
CA LYS A 37 2.33 -11.07 -3.06
C LYS A 37 2.17 -11.59 -4.49
N TRP A 38 1.02 -11.38 -5.12
CA TRP A 38 0.80 -11.82 -6.51
C TRP A 38 1.51 -10.95 -7.53
N ARG A 39 1.60 -9.63 -7.32
CA ARG A 39 2.40 -8.74 -8.18
C ARG A 39 3.88 -9.14 -8.16
N ASN A 40 4.44 -9.37 -6.98
CA ASN A 40 5.84 -9.78 -6.84
C ASN A 40 6.09 -11.15 -7.48
N ARG A 41 5.19 -12.12 -7.28
CA ARG A 41 5.28 -13.45 -7.92
C ARG A 41 5.21 -13.38 -9.44
N ALA A 42 4.30 -12.56 -9.98
CA ALA A 42 4.16 -12.34 -11.41
C ALA A 42 5.42 -11.69 -12.01
N ALA A 43 6.00 -10.71 -11.33
CA ALA A 43 7.25 -10.07 -11.75
C ALA A 43 8.41 -11.09 -11.81
N VAL A 44 8.60 -11.87 -10.73
CA VAL A 44 9.64 -12.92 -10.68
C VAL A 44 9.41 -13.98 -11.75
N ALA A 45 8.16 -14.43 -11.93
CA ALA A 45 7.81 -15.40 -12.97
C ALA A 45 8.07 -14.85 -14.38
N GLY A 46 7.76 -13.57 -14.64
CA GLY A 46 8.05 -12.94 -15.93
C GLY A 46 9.54 -12.92 -16.27
N VAL A 47 10.39 -12.55 -15.29
CA VAL A 47 11.85 -12.57 -15.47
C VAL A 47 12.37 -14.00 -15.67
N LEU A 48 11.87 -14.97 -14.90
CA LEU A 48 12.25 -16.39 -15.06
C LEU A 48 11.82 -16.95 -16.42
N GLY A 49 10.61 -16.61 -16.89
CA GLY A 49 10.13 -17.02 -18.20
C GLY A 49 11.01 -16.48 -19.32
N ALA A 50 11.34 -15.18 -19.28
CA ALA A 50 12.25 -14.55 -20.25
C ALA A 50 13.67 -15.14 -20.21
N PHE A 51 14.16 -15.46 -19.00
CA PHE A 51 15.43 -16.16 -18.83
C PHE A 51 15.42 -17.54 -19.50
N LEU A 52 14.36 -18.34 -19.28
CA LEU A 52 14.25 -19.69 -19.88
C LEU A 52 14.15 -19.63 -21.41
N GLU A 53 13.37 -18.69 -21.96
CA GLU A 53 13.30 -18.47 -23.41
C GLU A 53 14.67 -18.14 -24.00
N THR A 54 15.38 -17.21 -23.35
CA THR A 54 16.73 -16.81 -23.79
C THR A 54 17.71 -17.97 -23.65
N PHE A 55 17.63 -18.73 -22.57
CA PHE A 55 18.46 -19.91 -22.34
C PHE A 55 18.20 -20.98 -23.41
N ALA A 56 16.95 -21.26 -23.76
CA ALA A 56 16.59 -22.18 -24.83
C ALA A 56 17.10 -21.72 -26.20
N ALA A 57 17.15 -20.41 -26.45
CA ALA A 57 17.66 -19.86 -27.71
C ALA A 57 19.19 -20.02 -27.87
N VAL A 58 19.94 -20.02 -26.76
CA VAL A 58 21.41 -20.19 -26.79
C VAL A 58 21.87 -21.65 -26.68
N LEU A 59 20.96 -22.58 -26.36
CA LEU A 59 21.28 -24.01 -26.35
C LEU A 59 21.62 -24.50 -27.77
N PRO A 60 22.70 -25.27 -27.94
CA PRO A 60 23.07 -25.82 -29.24
C PRO A 60 21.96 -26.73 -29.78
N ALA A 61 21.66 -26.60 -31.07
CA ALA A 61 20.86 -27.59 -31.79
C ALA A 61 21.73 -28.82 -32.05
N SER A 62 21.93 -29.66 -31.04
CA SER A 62 22.72 -30.89 -31.20
C SER A 62 21.81 -32.08 -31.50
N ASP A 63 22.20 -32.91 -32.46
CA ASP A 63 21.59 -34.22 -32.76
C ASP A 63 21.92 -35.32 -31.71
N GLY A 64 22.24 -34.90 -30.49
CA GLY A 64 22.68 -35.76 -29.39
C GLY A 64 21.59 -36.13 -28.38
N GLU A 65 21.99 -36.85 -27.34
CA GLU A 65 21.15 -37.41 -26.26
C GLU A 65 20.30 -36.36 -25.51
N PHE A 66 20.68 -35.08 -25.58
CA PHE A 66 20.02 -33.95 -24.91
C PHE A 66 19.23 -33.02 -25.84
N SER A 67 18.97 -33.42 -27.09
CA SER A 67 18.21 -32.62 -28.08
C SER A 67 16.81 -32.19 -27.60
N TRP A 68 16.20 -32.96 -26.69
CA TRP A 68 14.90 -32.67 -26.07
C TRP A 68 14.93 -31.51 -25.07
N LEU A 69 16.09 -31.12 -24.54
CA LEU A 69 16.18 -30.06 -23.52
C LEU A 69 15.72 -28.70 -24.06
N ARG A 70 16.13 -28.35 -25.29
CA ARG A 70 15.78 -27.08 -25.91
C ARG A 70 14.27 -26.86 -26.04
N PRO A 71 13.49 -27.75 -26.66
CA PRO A 71 12.03 -27.57 -26.77
C PRO A 71 11.33 -27.62 -25.40
N VAL A 72 11.81 -28.41 -24.44
CA VAL A 72 11.23 -28.45 -23.09
C VAL A 72 11.45 -27.15 -22.33
N VAL A 73 12.67 -26.58 -22.36
CA VAL A 73 12.97 -25.30 -21.72
C VAL A 73 12.21 -24.16 -22.39
N ALA A 74 12.14 -24.12 -23.73
CA ALA A 74 11.36 -23.13 -24.46
C ALA A 74 9.88 -23.22 -24.10
N LEU A 75 9.29 -24.42 -24.12
CA LEU A 75 7.89 -24.61 -23.74
C LEU A 75 7.62 -24.16 -22.30
N ALA A 76 8.52 -24.48 -21.36
CA ALA A 76 8.39 -24.04 -19.98
C ALA A 76 8.44 -22.50 -19.85
N GLY A 77 9.36 -21.84 -20.56
CA GLY A 77 9.44 -20.37 -20.64
C GLY A 77 8.15 -19.76 -21.18
N ALA A 78 7.66 -20.24 -22.32
CA ALA A 78 6.46 -19.77 -22.99
C ALA A 78 5.22 -19.92 -22.09
N VAL A 79 5.07 -21.07 -21.45
CA VAL A 79 3.95 -21.33 -20.52
C VAL A 79 3.99 -20.37 -19.34
N ILE A 80 5.17 -20.15 -18.74
CA ILE A 80 5.32 -19.21 -17.61
C ILE A 80 4.93 -17.79 -18.05
N LEU A 81 5.47 -17.30 -19.18
CA LEU A 81 5.17 -15.97 -19.71
C LEU A 81 3.68 -15.82 -20.05
N ALA A 82 3.05 -16.83 -20.63
CA ALA A 82 1.62 -16.81 -20.97
C ALA A 82 0.71 -16.76 -19.73
N VAL A 83 1.11 -17.40 -18.62
CA VAL A 83 0.32 -17.45 -17.39
C VAL A 83 0.39 -16.12 -16.60
N VAL A 84 1.49 -15.37 -16.71
CA VAL A 84 1.70 -14.12 -15.94
C VAL A 84 0.57 -13.10 -16.11
N PRO A 85 0.17 -12.69 -17.33
CA PRO A 85 -0.92 -11.73 -17.53
C PRO A 85 -2.27 -12.23 -16.97
N TYR A 86 -2.54 -13.53 -17.10
CA TYR A 86 -3.76 -14.14 -16.57
C TYR A 86 -3.79 -14.08 -15.04
N VAL A 87 -2.69 -14.45 -14.37
CA VAL A 87 -2.57 -14.37 -12.90
C VAL A 87 -2.73 -12.94 -12.42
N LEU A 88 -2.12 -11.96 -13.08
CA LEU A 88 -2.29 -10.54 -12.74
C LEU A 88 -3.75 -10.09 -12.89
N ARG A 89 -4.40 -10.46 -14.00
CA ARG A 89 -5.81 -10.14 -14.24
C ARG A 89 -6.74 -10.71 -13.18
N VAL A 90 -6.47 -11.91 -12.67
CA VAL A 90 -7.36 -12.59 -11.71
C VAL A 90 -7.02 -12.23 -10.25
N LYS A 91 -5.74 -12.18 -9.90
CA LYS A 91 -5.27 -12.07 -8.51
C LYS A 91 -4.79 -10.68 -8.12
N ALA A 92 -4.45 -9.85 -9.09
CA ALA A 92 -4.00 -8.47 -8.90
C ALA A 92 -4.89 -7.46 -9.67
N SER A 93 -6.17 -7.80 -9.78
CA SER A 93 -7.13 -7.10 -10.62
C SER A 93 -7.49 -5.71 -10.09
N LYS A 94 -8.11 -4.92 -10.97
CA LYS A 94 -8.70 -3.61 -10.69
C LYS A 94 -9.69 -3.66 -9.51
N ASP A 95 -10.44 -4.77 -9.40
CA ASP A 95 -11.41 -4.97 -8.34
C ASP A 95 -10.74 -5.31 -7.01
N GLN A 96 -9.66 -6.09 -7.02
CA GLN A 96 -8.89 -6.40 -5.80
C GLN A 96 -8.29 -5.13 -5.18
N VAL A 97 -7.77 -4.23 -6.04
CA VAL A 97 -7.32 -2.89 -5.63
C VAL A 97 -8.46 -2.11 -5.00
N ARG A 98 -9.62 -2.03 -5.67
CA ARG A 98 -10.79 -1.28 -5.19
C ARG A 98 -11.29 -1.81 -3.86
N SER A 99 -11.36 -3.13 -3.69
CA SER A 99 -11.75 -3.76 -2.42
C SER A 99 -10.79 -3.42 -1.29
N TRP A 100 -9.47 -3.48 -1.54
CA TRP A 100 -8.47 -3.07 -0.57
C TRP A 100 -8.64 -1.60 -0.15
N VAL A 101 -8.75 -0.70 -1.14
CA VAL A 101 -8.95 0.73 -0.96
C VAL A 101 -10.20 1.03 -0.13
N ARG A 102 -11.34 0.42 -0.46
CA ARG A 102 -12.60 0.63 0.26
C ARG A 102 -12.55 0.09 1.69
N ALA A 103 -11.93 -1.07 1.90
CA ALA A 103 -11.70 -1.60 3.25
C ALA A 103 -10.80 -0.68 4.09
N ARG A 104 -9.76 -0.11 3.47
CA ARG A 104 -8.86 0.86 4.12
C ARG A 104 -9.60 2.14 4.51
N SER A 105 -10.38 2.69 3.58
CA SER A 105 -11.22 3.88 3.80
C SER A 105 -12.23 3.65 4.93
N ALA A 106 -12.93 2.51 4.96
CA ALA A 106 -13.85 2.17 6.05
C ALA A 106 -13.13 2.12 7.42
N SER A 107 -11.94 1.54 7.48
CA SER A 107 -11.15 1.49 8.72
C SER A 107 -10.74 2.88 9.22
N GLU A 108 -10.36 3.80 8.33
CA GLU A 108 -9.97 5.16 8.73
C GLU A 108 -11.21 6.02 9.06
N ALA A 109 -12.30 5.88 8.30
CA ALA A 109 -13.57 6.56 8.63
C ALA A 109 -14.12 6.14 9.99
N LEU A 110 -14.04 4.84 10.35
CA LEU A 110 -14.38 4.37 11.70
C LEU A 110 -13.49 5.01 12.76
N LYS A 111 -12.17 5.08 12.51
CA LYS A 111 -11.23 5.67 13.45
C LYS A 111 -11.49 7.16 13.68
N GLU A 112 -11.69 7.92 12.60
CA GLU A 112 -12.08 9.33 12.65
C GLU A 112 -13.37 9.50 13.45
N THR A 113 -14.40 8.71 13.12
CA THR A 113 -15.70 8.71 13.81
C THR A 113 -15.54 8.51 15.32
N ILE A 114 -14.71 7.55 15.73
CA ILE A 114 -14.45 7.25 17.14
C ILE A 114 -13.70 8.40 17.81
N TYR A 115 -12.63 8.95 17.19
CA TYR A 115 -11.89 10.05 17.80
C TYR A 115 -12.73 11.32 17.95
N ARG A 116 -13.48 11.71 16.90
CA ARG A 116 -14.41 12.84 16.96
C ARG A 116 -15.46 12.65 18.07
N TYR A 117 -15.99 11.44 18.21
CA TYR A 117 -16.91 11.09 19.30
C TYR A 117 -16.25 11.25 20.68
N LEU A 118 -15.04 10.72 20.85
CA LEU A 118 -14.32 10.72 22.12
C LEU A 118 -14.01 12.14 22.63
N VAL A 119 -13.66 13.05 21.73
CA VAL A 119 -13.34 14.46 22.06
C VAL A 119 -14.55 15.39 22.00
N GLY A 120 -15.72 14.90 21.57
CA GLY A 120 -16.93 15.71 21.40
C GLY A 120 -16.85 16.73 20.27
N ALA A 121 -16.04 16.49 19.24
CA ALA A 121 -15.92 17.36 18.06
C ALA A 121 -17.05 17.12 17.05
N PRO A 122 -17.40 18.12 16.22
CA PRO A 122 -18.43 17.98 15.19
C PRO A 122 -18.25 16.72 14.32
N PRO A 123 -19.34 16.01 13.96
CA PRO A 123 -20.75 16.35 14.17
C PRO A 123 -21.28 16.05 15.59
N TYR A 124 -20.41 15.62 16.50
CA TYR A 124 -20.75 15.44 17.90
C TYR A 124 -20.63 16.77 18.66
N GLY A 125 -21.17 16.82 19.86
CA GLY A 125 -21.06 17.97 20.76
C GLY A 125 -20.68 17.54 22.17
N PRO A 126 -20.63 18.45 23.14
CA PRO A 126 -20.19 18.13 24.51
C PRO A 126 -21.07 17.09 25.24
N GLN A 127 -22.32 16.91 24.79
CA GLN A 127 -23.29 15.97 25.37
C GLN A 127 -23.61 14.87 24.35
N VAL A 128 -22.66 13.97 24.11
CA VAL A 128 -22.79 12.97 23.05
C VAL A 128 -23.68 11.80 23.46
N SER A 129 -24.66 11.46 22.63
CA SER A 129 -25.42 10.21 22.80
C SER A 129 -24.64 9.03 22.21
N PRO A 130 -24.46 7.91 22.94
CA PRO A 130 -23.84 6.70 22.39
C PRO A 130 -24.52 6.17 21.12
N SER A 131 -25.82 6.44 20.94
CA SER A 131 -26.56 6.04 19.73
C SER A 131 -26.05 6.73 18.46
N GLN A 132 -25.48 7.93 18.56
CA GLN A 132 -24.90 8.65 17.41
C GLN A 132 -23.66 7.92 16.89
N LEU A 133 -22.78 7.44 17.79
CA LEU A 133 -21.61 6.65 17.42
C LEU A 133 -22.03 5.33 16.76
N VAL A 134 -23.00 4.62 17.35
CA VAL A 134 -23.52 3.36 16.80
C VAL A 134 -24.02 3.57 15.38
N LYS A 135 -24.83 4.61 15.16
CA LYS A 135 -25.37 4.95 13.83
C LYS A 135 -24.25 5.28 12.84
N ALA A 136 -23.31 6.16 13.21
CA ALA A 136 -22.22 6.56 12.33
C ALA A 136 -21.32 5.37 11.95
N CYS A 137 -20.97 4.52 12.91
CA CYS A 137 -20.21 3.30 12.64
C CYS A 137 -20.98 2.32 11.74
N HIS A 138 -22.29 2.18 11.95
CA HIS A 138 -23.15 1.37 11.08
C HIS A 138 -23.15 1.89 9.63
N ASP A 139 -23.33 3.20 9.44
CA ASP A 139 -23.36 3.83 8.11
C ASP A 139 -22.04 3.65 7.36
N VAL A 140 -20.90 3.69 8.06
CA VAL A 140 -19.59 3.37 7.45
C VAL A 140 -19.52 1.91 7.02
N LYS A 141 -19.93 0.96 7.87
CA LYS A 141 -19.91 -0.48 7.56
C LYS A 141 -20.85 -0.85 6.41
N GLU A 142 -21.97 -0.15 6.30
CA GLU A 142 -22.96 -0.38 5.25
C GLU A 142 -22.42 -0.02 3.87
N LYS A 143 -21.61 1.06 3.76
CA LYS A 143 -20.93 1.46 2.51
C LYS A 143 -19.95 0.42 1.97
N VAL A 144 -19.55 -0.55 2.79
CA VAL A 144 -18.62 -1.65 2.43
C VAL A 144 -19.22 -3.03 2.68
N ARG A 145 -20.56 -3.13 2.70
CA ARG A 145 -21.28 -4.39 2.96
C ARG A 145 -20.90 -5.53 2.02
N ASP A 146 -20.64 -5.22 0.76
CA ASP A 146 -20.17 -6.20 -0.24
C ASP A 146 -18.80 -6.83 0.10
N LEU A 147 -18.01 -6.20 0.98
CA LEU A 147 -16.71 -6.69 1.43
C LEU A 147 -16.78 -7.51 2.73
N TRP A 148 -17.97 -7.72 3.31
CA TRP A 148 -18.12 -8.45 4.58
C TRP A 148 -17.57 -9.88 4.52
N ILE A 149 -17.60 -10.53 3.36
CA ILE A 149 -17.00 -11.87 3.21
C ILE A 149 -15.50 -11.87 3.52
N HIS A 150 -14.80 -10.77 3.22
CA HIS A 150 -13.38 -10.63 3.54
C HIS A 150 -13.18 -10.38 5.04
N ALA A 151 -14.03 -9.53 5.63
CA ALA A 151 -13.99 -9.21 7.06
C ALA A 151 -14.36 -10.39 7.96
N ALA A 152 -15.26 -11.28 7.52
CA ALA A 152 -15.71 -12.43 8.30
C ALA A 152 -14.58 -13.41 8.69
N SER A 153 -13.51 -13.45 7.89
CA SER A 153 -12.34 -14.31 8.14
C SER A 153 -11.28 -13.69 9.05
N VAL A 154 -11.51 -12.46 9.53
CA VAL A 154 -10.52 -11.67 10.27
C VAL A 154 -10.77 -11.79 11.76
N VAL A 155 -9.69 -12.10 12.49
CA VAL A 155 -9.66 -11.96 13.95
C VAL A 155 -8.93 -10.66 14.25
N PRO A 156 -9.62 -9.61 14.73
CA PRO A 156 -8.98 -8.34 15.02
C PRO A 156 -7.98 -8.50 16.18
N PRO A 157 -6.81 -7.86 16.12
CA PRO A 157 -5.86 -7.88 17.22
C PRO A 157 -6.46 -7.18 18.45
N GLN A 158 -6.32 -7.79 19.62
CA GLN A 158 -6.69 -7.14 20.88
C GLN A 158 -5.64 -6.08 21.22
N LYS A 159 -5.99 -4.82 21.05
CA LYS A 159 -5.17 -3.67 21.45
C LYS A 159 -5.97 -2.81 22.40
N SER A 160 -5.35 -2.40 23.51
CA SER A 160 -5.92 -1.38 24.38
C SER A 160 -6.06 -0.08 23.61
N ARG A 161 -7.25 0.54 23.68
CA ARG A 161 -7.60 1.77 22.98
C ARG A 161 -8.27 2.73 23.97
N PRO A 162 -8.14 4.04 23.76
CA PRO A 162 -8.81 5.01 24.63
C PRO A 162 -10.33 4.85 24.55
N LEU A 163 -10.97 4.78 25.71
CA LEU A 163 -12.43 4.74 25.86
C LEU A 163 -13.01 6.12 26.21
N THR A 164 -12.15 7.03 26.64
CA THR A 164 -12.42 8.43 26.96
C THR A 164 -11.20 9.23 26.55
N LEU A 165 -11.38 10.44 26.02
CA LEU A 165 -10.28 11.26 25.55
C LEU A 165 -10.61 12.74 25.70
N ASP A 166 -9.71 13.52 26.28
CA ASP A 166 -9.74 14.97 26.18
C ASP A 166 -8.89 15.44 24.99
N ILE A 167 -8.83 16.75 24.77
CA ILE A 167 -8.11 17.30 23.62
C ILE A 167 -6.60 17.05 23.70
N ASP A 168 -5.99 17.12 24.89
CA ASP A 168 -4.56 16.85 25.05
C ASP A 168 -4.25 15.35 24.85
N GLY A 169 -5.15 14.48 25.31
CA GLY A 169 -5.12 13.05 25.02
C GLY A 169 -5.27 12.76 23.53
N TYR A 170 -6.08 13.52 22.80
CA TYR A 170 -6.18 13.43 21.34
C TYR A 170 -4.88 13.84 20.66
N VAL A 171 -4.30 14.99 21.02
CA VAL A 171 -2.99 15.42 20.48
C VAL A 171 -1.94 14.33 20.70
N LYS A 172 -1.87 13.75 21.90
CA LYS A 172 -0.89 12.70 22.21
C LYS A 172 -1.16 11.38 21.46
N SER A 173 -2.38 10.85 21.56
CA SER A 173 -2.71 9.50 21.08
C SER A 173 -3.02 9.42 19.58
N ARG A 174 -3.55 10.51 19.01
CA ARG A 174 -3.89 10.62 17.60
C ARG A 174 -2.79 11.34 16.83
N VAL A 175 -2.49 12.60 17.15
CA VAL A 175 -1.63 13.44 16.30
C VAL A 175 -0.15 13.04 16.43
N ASN A 176 0.43 13.16 17.62
CA ASN A 176 1.85 12.87 17.85
C ASN A 176 2.19 11.42 17.52
N ASN A 177 1.37 10.48 18.00
CA ASN A 177 1.58 9.07 17.70
C ASN A 177 1.52 8.75 16.19
N GLN A 178 0.67 9.43 15.42
CA GLN A 178 0.66 9.27 13.96
C GLN A 178 1.93 9.84 13.32
N VAL A 179 2.37 11.03 13.73
CA VAL A 179 3.59 11.64 13.23
C VAL A 179 4.82 10.77 13.54
N GLU A 180 5.00 10.39 14.80
CA GLU A 180 6.21 9.75 15.32
C GLU A 180 6.28 8.26 15.01
N ASN A 181 5.17 7.53 15.19
CA ASN A 181 5.17 6.07 15.13
C ASN A 181 4.59 5.51 13.83
N TYR A 182 4.07 6.35 12.94
CA TYR A 182 3.47 5.88 11.68
C TYR A 182 4.02 6.61 10.45
N TYR A 183 3.76 7.91 10.31
CA TYR A 183 4.04 8.64 9.08
C TYR A 183 5.54 8.84 8.83
N ARG A 184 6.30 9.36 9.80
CA ARG A 184 7.75 9.57 9.60
C ARG A 184 8.51 8.27 9.36
N PRO A 185 8.34 7.20 10.18
CA PRO A 185 9.05 5.95 9.93
C PRO A 185 8.67 5.33 8.58
N ARG A 186 7.39 5.32 8.22
CA ARG A 186 6.96 4.77 6.92
C ARG A 186 7.43 5.60 5.74
N GLY A 187 7.43 6.92 5.86
CA GLY A 187 8.00 7.80 4.83
C GLY A 187 9.47 7.46 4.56
N LEU A 188 10.27 7.30 5.63
CA LEU A 188 11.67 6.92 5.52
C LEU A 188 11.85 5.52 4.90
N GLU A 189 11.11 4.52 5.39
CA GLU A 189 11.16 3.15 4.83
C GLU A 189 10.87 3.15 3.33
N ARG A 190 9.87 3.92 2.88
CA ARG A 190 9.50 4.02 1.46
C ARG A 190 10.54 4.77 0.65
N ALA A 191 11.09 5.87 1.16
CA ALA A 191 12.16 6.61 0.48
C ALA A 191 13.42 5.74 0.28
N ILE A 192 13.82 4.98 1.30
CA ILE A 192 14.96 4.05 1.19
C ILE A 192 14.66 2.95 0.17
N ALA A 193 13.44 2.39 0.20
CA ALA A 193 13.04 1.35 -0.76
C ALA A 193 13.02 1.88 -2.20
N ALA A 194 12.53 3.10 -2.43
CA ALA A 194 12.53 3.75 -3.73
C ALA A 194 13.95 3.95 -4.26
N GLY A 195 14.86 4.50 -3.44
CA GLY A 195 16.26 4.70 -3.83
C GLY A 195 16.96 3.38 -4.20
N ARG A 196 16.67 2.29 -3.50
CA ARG A 196 17.18 0.95 -3.86
C ARG A 196 16.67 0.48 -5.22
N LEU A 197 15.40 0.71 -5.53
CA LEU A 197 14.82 0.30 -6.80
C LEU A 197 15.32 1.15 -7.96
N HIS A 198 15.44 2.47 -7.79
CA HIS A 198 16.09 3.36 -8.76
C HIS A 198 17.51 2.90 -9.08
N ASN A 199 18.29 2.52 -8.06
CA ASN A 199 19.63 1.97 -8.27
C ASN A 199 19.59 0.65 -9.06
N VAL A 200 18.65 -0.24 -8.77
CA VAL A 200 18.48 -1.49 -9.51
C VAL A 200 18.10 -1.22 -10.97
N GLU A 201 17.15 -0.32 -11.23
CA GLU A 201 16.76 0.08 -12.59
C GLU A 201 17.93 0.67 -13.36
N PHE A 202 18.68 1.59 -12.73
CA PHE A 202 19.88 2.19 -13.32
C PHE A 202 20.92 1.13 -13.70
N TRP A 203 21.27 0.23 -12.77
CA TRP A 203 22.27 -0.79 -13.03
C TRP A 203 21.80 -1.82 -14.07
N LEU A 204 20.53 -2.23 -14.05
CA LEU A 204 19.97 -3.09 -15.09
C LEU A 204 20.04 -2.42 -16.46
N GLY A 205 19.70 -1.13 -16.56
CA GLY A 205 19.85 -0.35 -17.80
C GLY A 205 21.30 -0.31 -18.29
N MET A 206 22.24 0.01 -17.39
CA MET A 206 23.68 0.01 -17.70
C MET A 206 24.18 -1.35 -18.16
N PHE A 207 23.75 -2.44 -17.51
CA PHE A 207 24.09 -3.80 -17.94
C PHE A 207 23.51 -4.12 -19.32
N ALA A 208 22.25 -3.78 -19.58
CA ALA A 208 21.64 -4.00 -20.89
C ALA A 208 22.40 -3.26 -22.00
N THR A 209 22.78 -2.01 -21.76
CA THR A 209 23.60 -1.22 -22.70
C THR A 209 24.98 -1.84 -22.92
N ALA A 210 25.66 -2.27 -21.84
CA ALA A 210 26.98 -2.88 -21.95
C ALA A 210 26.93 -4.22 -22.71
N LEU A 211 25.93 -5.07 -22.44
CA LEU A 211 25.73 -6.33 -23.15
C LEU A 211 25.41 -6.10 -24.63
N GLY A 212 24.58 -5.10 -24.94
CA GLY A 212 24.25 -4.72 -26.32
C GLY A 212 25.48 -4.23 -27.09
N ALA A 213 26.30 -3.37 -26.46
CA ALA A 213 27.55 -2.88 -27.04
C ALA A 213 28.56 -4.01 -27.28
N ALA A 214 28.72 -4.91 -26.29
CA ALA A 214 29.60 -6.07 -26.43
C ALA A 214 29.15 -6.99 -27.57
N ALA A 215 27.85 -7.27 -27.67
CA ALA A 215 27.29 -8.08 -28.76
C ALA A 215 27.53 -7.42 -30.13
N GLY A 216 27.30 -6.11 -30.26
CA GLY A 216 27.53 -5.37 -31.51
C GLY A 216 29.01 -5.26 -31.91
N ALA A 217 29.94 -5.32 -30.95
CA ALA A 217 31.38 -5.28 -31.21
C ALA A 217 31.93 -6.58 -31.83
N SER A 218 31.14 -7.65 -31.95
CA SER A 218 31.62 -8.94 -32.47
C SER A 218 32.19 -8.83 -33.88
N GLU A 219 31.57 -8.03 -34.75
CA GLU A 219 32.02 -7.82 -36.13
C GLU A 219 33.29 -6.97 -36.17
N ALA A 220 33.31 -5.85 -35.44
CA ALA A 220 34.43 -4.91 -35.44
C ALA A 220 35.71 -5.48 -34.81
N THR A 221 35.58 -6.38 -33.84
CA THR A 221 36.71 -6.95 -33.09
C THR A 221 37.16 -8.32 -33.59
N GLY A 222 36.37 -8.96 -34.48
CA GLY A 222 36.62 -10.33 -34.94
C GLY A 222 36.36 -11.43 -33.89
N PHE A 223 35.95 -11.07 -32.67
CA PHE A 223 35.63 -12.04 -31.61
C PHE A 223 34.17 -12.51 -31.72
N ALA A 224 33.93 -13.50 -32.57
CA ALA A 224 32.59 -14.05 -32.84
C ALA A 224 31.83 -14.53 -31.58
N LYS A 225 32.55 -14.93 -30.51
CA LYS A 225 31.93 -15.37 -29.24
C LYS A 225 31.11 -14.27 -28.55
N LEU A 226 31.39 -12.98 -28.82
CA LEU A 226 30.65 -11.87 -28.24
C LEU A 226 29.19 -11.81 -28.73
N ALA A 227 28.90 -12.32 -29.93
CA ALA A 227 27.54 -12.36 -30.47
C ALA A 227 26.59 -13.24 -29.61
N HIS A 228 27.12 -14.25 -28.90
CA HIS A 228 26.33 -15.11 -28.00
C HIS A 228 25.81 -14.38 -26.75
N ILE A 229 26.31 -13.17 -26.47
CA ILE A 229 25.86 -12.33 -25.36
C ILE A 229 24.57 -11.59 -25.73
N GLY A 230 24.35 -11.32 -27.02
CA GLY A 230 23.23 -10.52 -27.53
C GLY A 230 21.84 -10.93 -27.00
N PRO A 231 21.47 -12.23 -27.01
CA PRO A 231 20.18 -12.68 -26.49
C PRO A 231 19.92 -12.30 -25.03
N TRP A 232 20.96 -12.19 -24.19
CA TRP A 232 20.83 -11.87 -22.76
C TRP A 232 20.40 -10.42 -22.49
N VAL A 233 20.54 -9.52 -23.48
CA VAL A 233 20.01 -8.15 -23.41
C VAL A 233 18.51 -8.16 -23.18
N ALA A 234 17.78 -9.07 -23.82
CA ALA A 234 16.34 -9.21 -23.66
C ALA A 234 15.96 -9.54 -22.20
N VAL A 235 16.69 -10.45 -21.54
CA VAL A 235 16.46 -10.81 -20.14
C VAL A 235 16.65 -9.63 -19.21
N VAL A 236 17.75 -8.89 -19.37
CA VAL A 236 18.04 -7.71 -18.52
C VAL A 236 17.00 -6.62 -18.76
N THR A 237 16.56 -6.45 -20.01
CA THR A 237 15.50 -5.50 -20.37
C THR A 237 14.16 -5.91 -19.76
N THR A 238 13.79 -7.20 -19.80
CA THR A 238 12.59 -7.71 -19.13
C THR A 238 12.68 -7.58 -17.62
N ALA A 239 13.85 -7.79 -17.02
CA ALA A 239 14.06 -7.55 -15.59
C ALA A 239 13.86 -6.07 -15.24
N GLY A 240 14.41 -5.15 -16.04
CA GLY A 240 14.17 -3.71 -15.88
C GLY A 240 12.68 -3.37 -15.98
N ALA A 241 12.01 -3.83 -17.03
CA ALA A 241 10.58 -3.63 -17.23
C ALA A 241 9.73 -4.21 -16.08
N ALA A 242 10.09 -5.38 -15.54
CA ALA A 242 9.40 -5.98 -14.40
C ALA A 242 9.58 -5.16 -13.12
N VAL A 243 10.77 -4.60 -12.89
CA VAL A 243 11.01 -3.68 -11.77
C VAL A 243 10.14 -2.43 -11.94
N THR A 244 10.15 -1.81 -13.10
CA THR A 244 9.36 -0.60 -13.37
C THR A 244 7.85 -0.84 -13.31
N ALA A 245 7.36 -1.93 -13.88
CA ALA A 245 5.92 -2.21 -13.98
C ALA A 245 5.30 -2.80 -12.70
N HIS A 246 6.09 -3.50 -11.87
CA HIS A 246 5.55 -4.28 -10.74
C HIS A 246 6.17 -3.95 -9.39
N LEU A 247 7.38 -3.41 -9.38
CA LEU A 247 8.09 -2.95 -8.18
C LEU A 247 8.32 -1.44 -8.21
N ALA A 248 7.62 -0.71 -9.09
CA ALA A 248 7.81 0.69 -9.45
C ALA A 248 8.38 1.57 -8.32
N ALA A 249 9.61 2.05 -8.49
CA ALA A 249 10.24 3.00 -7.58
C ALA A 249 9.37 4.26 -7.41
N SER A 250 8.77 4.73 -8.51
CA SER A 250 7.85 5.87 -8.56
C SER A 250 6.67 5.73 -7.59
N ARG A 251 6.23 4.50 -7.32
CA ARG A 251 5.17 4.26 -6.36
C ARG A 251 5.67 4.52 -4.95
N TYR A 252 6.82 3.97 -4.57
CA TYR A 252 7.41 4.26 -3.26
C TYR A 252 7.81 5.72 -3.09
N ASP A 253 8.24 6.41 -4.15
CA ASP A 253 8.47 7.87 -4.12
C ASP A 253 7.20 8.60 -3.70
N HIS A 254 6.07 8.27 -4.33
CA HIS A 254 4.79 8.89 -3.98
C HIS A 254 4.30 8.51 -2.59
N GLU A 255 4.42 7.23 -2.20
CA GLU A 255 4.09 6.79 -0.83
C GLU A 255 4.95 7.55 0.19
N ALA A 256 6.24 7.78 -0.09
CA ALA A 256 7.14 8.56 0.77
C ALA A 256 6.72 10.03 0.84
N MET A 257 6.46 10.68 -0.31
CA MET A 257 6.03 12.08 -0.38
C MET A 257 4.74 12.31 0.39
N ILE A 258 3.74 11.44 0.22
CA ILE A 258 2.47 11.54 0.97
C ILE A 258 2.72 11.40 2.48
N TYR A 259 3.48 10.39 2.90
CA TYR A 259 3.74 10.19 4.33
C TYR A 259 4.50 11.34 4.97
N PHE A 260 5.54 11.87 4.31
CA PHE A 260 6.27 13.03 4.81
C PHE A 260 5.41 14.29 4.81
N GLY A 261 4.66 14.55 3.73
CA GLY A 261 3.77 15.70 3.64
C GLY A 261 2.68 15.70 4.70
N THR A 262 2.07 14.54 4.98
CA THR A 262 1.08 14.42 6.05
C THR A 262 1.70 14.56 7.43
N ALA A 263 2.89 13.98 7.67
CA ALA A 263 3.61 14.19 8.93
C ALA A 263 3.93 15.66 9.18
N ASP A 264 4.39 16.37 8.15
CA ASP A 264 4.73 17.78 8.22
C ASP A 264 3.48 18.64 8.48
N ARG A 265 2.39 18.41 7.72
CA ARG A 265 1.11 19.09 7.93
C ARG A 265 0.56 18.88 9.34
N LEU A 266 0.60 17.65 9.87
CA LEU A 266 0.16 17.38 11.24
C LEU A 266 1.07 18.01 12.29
N THR A 267 2.37 18.10 12.00
CA THR A 267 3.33 18.80 12.88
C THR A 267 3.01 20.29 12.91
N ALA A 268 2.79 20.92 11.76
CA ALA A 268 2.40 22.32 11.65
C ALA A 268 1.08 22.63 12.39
N LEU A 269 0.02 21.84 12.14
CA LEU A 269 -1.26 22.00 12.83
C LEU A 269 -1.12 21.90 14.36
N ARG A 270 -0.32 20.94 14.84
CA ARG A 270 -0.04 20.80 16.27
C ARG A 270 0.72 22.00 16.82
N ASP A 271 1.72 22.48 16.10
CA ASP A 271 2.55 23.58 16.57
C ASP A 271 1.74 24.89 16.61
N GLU A 272 0.88 25.12 15.60
CA GLU A 272 -0.12 26.20 15.58
C GLU A 272 -1.10 26.10 16.75
N TRP A 273 -1.61 24.89 17.03
CA TRP A 273 -2.47 24.63 18.18
C TRP A 273 -1.78 24.98 19.51
N LEU A 274 -0.50 24.64 19.66
CA LEU A 274 0.25 24.87 20.89
C LEU A 274 0.50 26.37 21.16
N VAL A 275 0.64 27.19 20.12
CA VAL A 275 0.87 28.64 20.29
C VAL A 275 -0.42 29.46 20.36
N ASN A 276 -1.57 28.88 20.01
CA ASN A 276 -2.86 29.57 20.06
C ASN A 276 -3.32 29.79 21.53
N PRO A 277 -3.46 31.04 22.00
CA PRO A 277 -3.90 31.33 23.38
C PRO A 277 -5.34 30.87 23.66
N ASP A 278 -6.19 30.83 22.64
CA ASP A 278 -7.61 30.47 22.75
C ASP A 278 -7.88 29.00 22.41
N ARG A 279 -6.84 28.16 22.38
CA ARG A 279 -6.93 26.78 21.89
C ARG A 279 -8.02 25.96 22.59
N TYR A 280 -8.26 26.16 23.87
CA TYR A 280 -9.26 25.39 24.62
C TYR A 280 -10.72 25.83 24.41
N THR A 281 -10.98 26.85 23.58
CA THR A 281 -12.35 27.21 23.19
C THR A 281 -12.99 26.08 22.36
N PRO A 282 -14.29 25.78 22.53
CA PRO A 282 -14.97 24.72 21.78
C PRO A 282 -14.80 24.84 20.26
N GLU A 283 -14.82 26.07 19.74
CA GLU A 283 -14.66 26.37 18.32
C GLU A 283 -13.24 26.08 17.83
N SER A 284 -12.22 26.41 18.65
CA SER A 284 -10.82 26.11 18.30
C SER A 284 -10.54 24.61 18.37
N VAL A 285 -11.04 23.92 19.38
CA VAL A 285 -10.96 22.45 19.50
C VAL A 285 -11.59 21.79 18.28
N ALA A 286 -12.82 22.20 17.92
CA ALA A 286 -13.54 21.64 16.79
C ALA A 286 -12.77 21.82 15.48
N ARG A 287 -12.26 23.03 15.22
CA ARG A 287 -11.47 23.34 14.02
C ARG A 287 -10.19 22.52 13.96
N PHE A 288 -9.43 22.47 15.06
CA PHE A 288 -8.18 21.73 15.12
C PHE A 288 -8.37 20.23 14.87
N VAL A 289 -9.40 19.62 15.49
CA VAL A 289 -9.73 18.21 15.24
C VAL A 289 -10.14 17.99 13.80
N ASP A 290 -10.95 18.89 13.23
CA ASP A 290 -11.39 18.80 11.83
C ASP A 290 -10.21 18.90 10.86
N ASP A 291 -9.31 19.86 11.05
CA ASP A 291 -8.13 20.05 10.22
C ASP A 291 -7.17 18.84 10.30
N CYS A 292 -7.00 18.26 11.50
CA CYS A 292 -6.18 17.07 11.70
C CYS A 292 -6.79 15.83 11.03
N GLU A 293 -8.08 15.56 11.25
CA GLU A 293 -8.74 14.41 10.63
C GLU A 293 -8.86 14.58 9.12
N HIS A 294 -9.05 15.81 8.62
CA HIS A 294 -9.03 16.11 7.18
C HIS A 294 -7.65 15.90 6.55
N ALA A 295 -6.57 16.30 7.23
CA ALA A 295 -5.21 16.02 6.79
C ALA A 295 -4.93 14.50 6.69
N ILE A 296 -5.47 13.72 7.63
CA ILE A 296 -5.35 12.25 7.65
C ILE A 296 -6.25 11.60 6.59
N SER A 297 -7.44 12.12 6.32
CA SER A 297 -8.36 11.55 5.32
C SER A 297 -7.90 11.84 3.90
N THR A 298 -7.40 13.06 3.62
CA THR A 298 -6.87 13.47 2.30
C THR A 298 -5.68 12.60 1.90
N GLU A 299 -4.82 12.24 2.87
CA GLU A 299 -3.76 11.25 2.62
C GLU A 299 -4.35 9.97 2.03
N ASN A 300 -5.33 9.37 2.72
CA ASN A 300 -5.95 8.13 2.30
C ASN A 300 -6.60 8.24 0.91
N GLU A 301 -7.15 9.41 0.54
CA GLU A 301 -7.70 9.70 -0.78
C GLU A 301 -6.61 9.80 -1.87
N GLY A 302 -5.46 10.42 -1.57
CA GLY A 302 -4.31 10.50 -2.47
C GLY A 302 -3.78 9.12 -2.88
N TRP A 303 -3.78 8.15 -1.95
CA TRP A 303 -3.51 6.75 -2.27
C TRP A 303 -4.49 6.15 -3.29
N LEU A 304 -5.76 6.58 -3.28
CA LEU A 304 -6.81 6.03 -4.13
C LEU A 304 -6.68 6.53 -5.57
N VAL A 305 -6.35 7.82 -5.72
CA VAL A 305 -6.17 8.46 -7.03
C VAL A 305 -5.01 7.82 -7.78
N LYS A 306 -3.82 7.74 -7.18
CA LYS A 306 -2.65 7.16 -7.87
C LYS A 306 -2.84 5.69 -8.27
N TRP A 307 -3.44 4.88 -7.39
CA TRP A 307 -3.71 3.47 -7.71
C TRP A 307 -4.81 3.29 -8.76
N SER A 308 -5.62 4.33 -8.99
CA SER A 308 -6.56 4.37 -10.10
C SER A 308 -5.92 4.85 -11.41
N GLU A 309 -4.84 5.64 -11.34
CA GLU A 309 -4.07 6.22 -12.47
C GLU A 309 -2.96 5.32 -13.02
N GLU A 310 -2.28 4.50 -12.20
CA GLU A 310 -1.25 3.47 -12.57
C GLU A 310 -1.78 2.35 -13.51
N LYS A 311 -2.85 2.64 -14.23
CA LYS A 311 -3.83 1.74 -14.81
C LYS A 311 -4.41 2.31 -16.10
N ALA A 312 -4.16 3.59 -16.40
CA ALA A 312 -4.42 4.18 -17.71
C ALA A 312 -3.28 3.89 -18.70
N GLU A 313 -2.08 3.56 -18.20
CA GLU A 313 -0.85 3.41 -19.01
C GLU A 313 -0.31 1.96 -19.11
N ALA A 314 -1.09 0.95 -18.71
CA ALA A 314 -0.77 -0.47 -18.87
C ALA A 314 -1.94 -1.22 -19.50
#